data_AF-A0A9D6X6E8-F1
#
_entry.id   AF-A0A9D6X6E8-F1
#
_cell.length_a   1.000
_cell.length_b   1.000
_cell.length_c   1.000
_cell.angle_alpha   90.00
_cell.angle_beta   90.00
_cell.angle_gamma   90.00
#
_symmetry.space_group_name_H-M   'P 1'
#
loop_
_entity.id
_entity.type
_entity.pdbx_description
1 polymer ?
#
loop_
_entity_poly.entity_id
_entity_poly.type
_entity_poly.pdbx_seq_one_letter_code
_entity_poly.pdbx_strand_id
1 'polypeptide(L)'
;MSERQTFWPVECEAGEPDLLVCMSCLNEVFKRKVPIPDCPACHGVSTYEAFTLEAIRDWGTDQLIEKAVRADAEVEQPVPPTPALGLELPAE
;
A
#
# COMPACT_ATOMS: atom_id res chain seq x y z
N MET A 1 20.70 2.37 -14.32
CA MET A 1 20.60 2.91 -12.95
C MET A 1 19.29 2.40 -12.38
N SER A 2 19.32 1.54 -11.36
CA SER A 2 18.09 1.06 -10.72
C SER A 2 17.66 2.11 -9.71
N GLU A 3 16.73 2.95 -10.13
CA GLU A 3 16.09 3.94 -9.26
C GLU A 3 15.43 3.19 -8.10
N ARG A 4 15.99 3.35 -6.90
CA ARG A 4 15.45 2.74 -5.69
C ARG A 4 14.13 3.44 -5.39
N GLN A 5 13.03 2.86 -5.87
CA GLN A 5 11.69 3.32 -5.54
C GLN A 5 11.52 3.24 -4.03
N THR A 6 11.31 4.40 -3.41
CA THR A 6 11.11 4.49 -1.98
C THR A 6 9.62 4.40 -1.72
N PHE A 7 9.21 3.48 -0.86
CA PHE A 7 7.82 3.35 -0.46
C PHE A 7 7.64 3.94 0.94
N TRP A 8 6.70 4.86 1.09
CA TRP A 8 6.32 5.38 2.39
C TRP A 8 5.17 4.52 2.94
N PRO A 9 5.31 3.95 4.15
CA PRO A 9 4.25 3.15 4.77
C PRO A 9 3.11 4.03 5.25
N VAL A 10 1.88 3.67 4.90
CA VAL A 10 0.67 4.37 5.34
C VAL A 10 0.02 3.55 6.45
N GLU A 11 -0.15 4.19 7.60
CA GLU A 11 -0.88 3.62 8.72
C GLU A 11 -2.37 3.56 8.35
N CYS A 12 -2.93 2.35 8.26
CA CYS A 12 -4.35 2.13 8.05
C CYS A 12 -4.84 1.26 9.20
N GLU A 13 -5.89 1.69 9.90
CA GLU A 13 -6.49 0.90 10.98
C GLU A 13 -7.25 -0.31 10.41
N ALA A 14 -7.51 -1.29 11.27
CA ALA A 14 -8.25 -2.48 10.88
C ALA A 14 -9.71 -2.09 10.54
N GLY A 15 -10.06 -2.18 9.26
CA GLY A 15 -11.39 -1.82 8.73
C GLY A 15 -11.44 -0.52 7.95
N GLU A 16 -10.32 0.20 7.85
CA GLU A 16 -10.19 1.38 6.99
C GLU A 16 -9.71 0.99 5.58
N PRO A 17 -9.99 1.81 4.55
CA PRO A 17 -9.46 1.59 3.21
C PRO A 17 -7.93 1.60 3.24
N ASP A 18 -7.33 0.46 2.95
CA ASP A 18 -5.87 0.30 2.97
C ASP A 18 -5.24 0.17 1.58
N LEU A 19 -6.06 0.22 0.52
CA LEU A 19 -5.63 0.15 -0.87
C LEU A 19 -5.51 1.56 -1.46
N LEU A 20 -4.27 1.99 -1.67
CA LEU A 20 -3.94 3.31 -2.18
C LEU A 20 -3.83 3.26 -3.70
N VAL A 21 -4.80 3.89 -4.37
CA VAL A 21 -4.88 3.90 -5.83
C VAL A 21 -4.35 5.22 -6.38
N CYS A 22 -3.56 5.12 -7.44
CA CYS A 22 -3.11 6.29 -8.18
C CYS A 22 -4.26 6.93 -8.97
N MET A 23 -4.69 8.14 -8.58
CA MET A 23 -5.78 8.85 -9.26
C MET A 23 -5.42 9.39 -10.65
N SER A 24 -4.13 9.37 -11.03
CA SER A 24 -3.68 9.84 -12.35
C SER A 24 -3.77 8.77 -13.43
N CYS A 25 -3.40 7.52 -13.12
CA CYS A 25 -3.43 6.42 -14.09
C CYS A 25 -4.52 5.38 -13.83
N LEU A 26 -5.08 5.34 -12.62
CA LEU A 26 -6.09 4.36 -12.19
C LEU A 26 -5.69 2.90 -12.50
N ASN A 27 -4.38 2.63 -12.54
CA ASN A 27 -3.82 1.35 -12.94
C ASN A 27 -2.87 0.76 -11.89
N GLU A 28 -2.35 1.59 -10.98
CA GLU A 28 -1.55 1.13 -9.84
C GLU A 28 -2.30 1.29 -8.53
N VAL A 29 -2.16 0.26 -7.72
CA VAL A 29 -2.70 0.16 -6.37
C VAL A 29 -1.67 -0.49 -5.46
N PHE A 30 -1.52 0.08 -4.27
CA PHE A 30 -0.58 -0.40 -3.28
C PHE A 30 -1.28 -0.49 -1.91
N LYS A 31 -1.05 -1.59 -1.19
CA LYS A 31 -1.63 -1.76 0.15
C LYS A 31 -0.73 -1.16 1.22
N ARG A 32 -1.27 -0.24 2.04
CA ARG A 32 -0.60 0.41 3.18
C ARG A 32 0.76 1.05 2.84
N LYS A 33 0.96 1.44 1.58
CA LYS A 33 2.20 2.08 1.13
C LYS A 33 1.98 2.90 -0.12
N VAL A 34 2.75 3.97 -0.30
CA VAL A 34 2.78 4.77 -1.54
C VAL A 34 4.22 4.90 -2.06
N PRO A 35 4.45 4.73 -3.37
CA PRO A 35 5.75 5.05 -3.96
C PRO A 35 5.96 6.57 -4.01
N ILE A 36 7.15 7.00 -3.62
CA ILE A 36 7.62 8.39 -3.65
C ILE A 36 8.88 8.44 -4.52
N PRO A 37 9.06 9.46 -5.37
CA PRO A 37 8.26 10.70 -5.46
C PRO A 37 7.07 10.66 -6.43
N ASP A 38 7.06 9.74 -7.39
CA ASP A 38 6.04 9.65 -8.44
C ASP A 38 5.54 8.21 -8.65
N CYS A 39 4.41 8.10 -9.33
CA CYS A 39 3.87 6.80 -9.70
C CYS A 39 4.80 6.11 -10.72
N PRO A 40 5.25 4.86 -10.47
CA PRO A 40 6.21 4.20 -11.35
C PRO A 40 5.65 3.85 -12.74
N ALA A 41 4.33 3.91 -12.92
CA ALA A 41 3.68 3.59 -14.19
C ALA A 41 3.48 4.82 -15.09
N CYS A 42 3.13 5.97 -14.52
CA CYS A 42 2.81 7.18 -15.29
C CYS A 42 3.73 8.37 -15.01
N HIS A 43 4.63 8.27 -14.03
CA HIS A 43 5.48 9.35 -13.52
C HIS A 43 4.70 10.62 -13.13
N GLY A 44 3.38 10.49 -12.96
CA GLY A 44 2.53 11.56 -12.45
C GLY A 44 2.81 11.74 -10.97
N VAL A 45 2.92 13.00 -10.54
CA VAL A 45 2.86 13.38 -9.12
C VAL A 45 1.46 13.05 -8.64
N SER A 46 1.30 11.85 -8.09
CA SER A 46 -0.01 11.23 -7.95
C SER A 46 -0.54 11.41 -6.54
N THR A 47 -1.70 12.05 -6.44
CA THR A 47 -2.57 11.99 -5.25
C THR A 47 -3.07 10.55 -5.13
N TYR A 48 -2.47 9.78 -4.24
CA TYR A 48 -2.95 8.45 -3.91
C TYR A 48 -4.16 8.57 -2.98
N GLU A 49 -5.25 7.91 -3.33
CA GLU A 49 -6.46 7.91 -2.53
C GLU A 49 -6.78 6.50 -2.05
N ALA A 50 -7.24 6.42 -0.80
CA ALA A 50 -7.48 5.17 -0.12
C ALA A 50 -8.89 4.65 -0.43
N PHE A 51 -8.96 3.44 -0.98
CA PHE A 51 -10.20 2.76 -1.28
C PHE A 51 -10.26 1.36 -0.65
N THR A 52 -11.47 0.83 -0.51
CA THR A 52 -11.70 -0.56 -0.16
C THR A 52 -11.68 -1.43 -1.41
N LEU A 53 -11.40 -2.73 -1.25
CA LEU A 53 -11.42 -3.68 -2.37
C LEU A 53 -12.78 -3.69 -3.08
N GLU A 54 -13.87 -3.58 -2.31
CA GLU A 54 -15.23 -3.51 -2.82
C GLU A 54 -15.47 -2.25 -3.66
N ALA A 55 -15.00 -1.09 -3.20
CA ALA A 55 -15.09 0.14 -3.98
C ALA A 55 -14.33 0.01 -5.30
N ILE A 56 -13.09 -0.48 -5.27
CA ILE A 56 -12.27 -0.68 -6.48
C ILE A 56 -12.95 -1.65 -7.46
N ARG A 57 -13.68 -2.65 -6.97
CA ARG A 57 -14.44 -3.58 -7.84
C ARG A 57 -15.64 -2.92 -8.53
N ASP A 58 -16.21 -1.89 -7.93
CA ASP A 58 -17.38 -1.19 -8.48
C ASP A 58 -17.00 -0.22 -9.62
N TRP A 59 -15.90 0.52 -9.46
CA TRP A 59 -15.49 1.56 -10.42
C TRP A 59 -14.22 1.23 -11.22
N GLY A 60 -13.38 0.34 -10.70
CA GLY A 60 -12.04 0.07 -11.23
C GLY A 60 -12.03 -0.75 -12.50
N THR A 61 -10.88 -0.72 -13.20
CA THR A 61 -10.64 -1.58 -14.36
C THR A 61 -10.27 -3.00 -13.92
N ASP A 62 -10.48 -4.00 -14.78
CA ASP A 62 -10.11 -5.40 -14.49
C ASP A 62 -8.65 -5.52 -14.00
N GLN A 63 -7.71 -4.82 -14.65
CA GLN A 63 -6.30 -4.80 -14.26
C GLN A 63 -6.08 -4.21 -12.86
N LEU A 64 -6.79 -3.12 -12.52
CA LEU A 64 -6.71 -2.50 -11.21
C LEU A 64 -7.28 -3.43 -10.14
N ILE A 65 -8.41 -4.08 -10.43
CA ILE A 65 -9.09 -5.02 -9.53
C ILE A 65 -8.18 -6.22 -9.26
N GLU A 66 -7.58 -6.82 -10.29
CA GLU A 66 -6.66 -7.96 -10.11
C GLU A 66 -5.46 -7.60 -9.21
N LYS A 67 -4.90 -6.40 -9.40
CA LYS A 67 -3.80 -5.91 -8.55
C LYS A 67 -4.26 -5.62 -7.13
N ALA A 68 -5.44 -5.04 -6.96
CA ALA A 68 -6.02 -4.74 -5.65
C ALA A 68 -6.28 -6.04 -4.86
N VAL A 69 -6.85 -7.05 -5.51
CA VAL A 69 -7.05 -8.39 -4.91
C VAL A 69 -5.72 -9.02 -4.53
N ARG A 70 -4.71 -8.94 -5.39
CA ARG A 70 -3.37 -9.48 -5.09
C ARG A 70 -2.72 -8.77 -3.91
N ALA A 71 -2.76 -7.44 -3.89
CA ALA A 71 -2.20 -6.63 -2.82
C ALA A 71 -2.92 -6.90 -1.49
N ASP A 72 -4.24 -7.06 -1.53
CA ASP A 72 -5.06 -7.39 -0.38
C ASP A 72 -4.69 -8.75 0.23
N ALA A 73 -4.60 -9.77 -0.62
CA ALA A 73 -4.22 -11.14 -0.24
C ALA A 73 -2.77 -11.28 0.25
N GLU A 74 -1.84 -10.49 -0.28
CA GLU A 74 -0.42 -10.53 0.12
C GLU A 74 -0.20 -10.05 1.55
N VAL A 75 -1.04 -9.15 2.07
CA VAL A 75 -0.95 -8.62 3.44
C VAL A 75 -1.70 -9.48 4.46
N GLU A 76 -2.66 -10.30 4.02
CA GLU A 76 -3.31 -11.28 4.89
C GLU A 76 -2.38 -12.44 5.26
N GLN A 77 -1.23 -12.57 4.58
CA GLN A 77 -0.12 -13.34 5.15
C GLN A 77 0.47 -12.56 6.32
N PRO A 78 0.40 -13.10 7.55
CA PRO A 78 0.93 -12.41 8.71
C PRO A 78 2.43 -12.23 8.49
N VAL A 79 2.87 -10.97 8.34
CA VAL A 79 4.25 -10.64 8.65
C VAL A 79 4.46 -11.20 10.06
N PRO A 80 5.48 -12.06 10.30
CA PRO A 80 5.75 -12.50 11.66
C PRO A 80 5.89 -11.22 12.50
N PRO A 81 5.23 -11.14 13.68
CA PRO A 81 5.30 -9.96 14.50
C PRO A 81 6.78 -9.68 14.73
N THR A 82 7.26 -8.55 14.21
CA THR A 82 8.52 -7.97 14.67
C THR A 82 8.41 -7.97 16.19
N PRO A 83 9.23 -8.73 16.93
CA PRO A 83 9.19 -8.61 18.38
C PRO A 83 9.49 -7.15 18.66
N ALA A 84 8.50 -6.47 19.26
CA ALA A 84 8.69 -5.19 19.88
C ALA A 84 9.99 -5.33 20.68
N LEU A 85 10.99 -4.51 20.31
CA LEU A 85 12.27 -4.47 20.98
C LEU A 85 11.96 -4.12 22.44
N GLY A 86 11.84 -5.18 23.24
CA GLY A 86 11.48 -5.13 24.63
C GLY A 86 12.63 -4.46 25.34
N LEU A 87 12.39 -3.20 25.73
CA LEU A 87 12.73 -2.66 27.04
C LEU A 87 13.80 -3.46 27.82
N GLU A 88 15.06 -3.42 27.37
CA GLU A 88 16.17 -3.84 28.21
C GLU A 88 16.62 -2.66 29.07
N LEU A 89 15.90 -2.47 30.19
CA LEU A 89 16.52 -1.95 31.40
C LEU A 89 17.33 -3.09 32.03
N PRO A 90 18.60 -2.86 32.36
CA PRO A 90 19.16 -3.37 33.59
C PRO A 90 19.41 -2.21 34.56
N ALA A 91 18.78 -2.35 35.73
CA ALA A 91 19.33 -1.80 36.96
C ALA A 91 20.66 -2.50 37.25
N GLU A 92 21.70 -1.73 37.59
CA GLU A 92 22.60 -1.90 38.74
C GLU A 92 23.68 -0.81 38.74
#